data_AF-A0A6J7VXS4-F1
#
_entry.id   AF-A0A6J7VXS4-F1
#
_cell.length_a   1.000
_cell.length_b   1.000
_cell.length_c   1.000
_cell.angle_alpha   90.00
_cell.angle_beta   90.00
_cell.angle_gamma   90.00
#
_symmetry.space_group_name_H-M   'P 1'
#
loop_
_entity.id
_entity.type
_entity.pdbx_description
1 polymer ?
#
loop_
_entity_poly.entity_id
_entity_poly.type
_entity_poly.pdbx_seq_one_letter_code
_entity_poly.pdbx_strand_id
1 'polypeptide(L)'
;MKKFLAISAIAAALLLTGCSQVGAAATIGDTKITQAVVQGSIDSILAERGKIDISQMELQTGADLNLSQLRFQVLTVLIREVGKDFKIEASKAEIDTRRAAIVEQVGGEAELPKALVGAGIAPQNLDLYLEAVIVSGKISDAIVATGVTQEALGAEITRIVAAKAAQLKVDVNPRYGKWDPINADVVAVDSAGDAVKSTTP
;
A
#
# COMPACT_ATOMS: atom_id res chain seq x y z
N MET A 1 33.03 -21.04 55.08
CA MET A 1 33.47 -20.61 53.72
C MET A 1 32.82 -21.53 52.68
N LYS A 2 32.38 -20.98 51.53
CA LYS A 2 31.65 -21.59 50.38
C LYS A 2 30.13 -21.63 50.62
N LYS A 3 29.32 -20.60 50.30
CA LYS A 3 28.99 -19.88 49.05
C LYS A 3 28.23 -20.72 48.00
N PHE A 4 27.10 -20.14 47.53
CA PHE A 4 26.43 -20.30 46.22
C PHE A 4 25.54 -21.55 46.03
N LEU A 5 24.33 -21.53 45.44
CA LEU A 5 23.59 -20.56 44.61
C LEU A 5 22.10 -20.94 44.65
N ALA A 6 21.22 -19.96 44.87
CA ALA A 6 19.79 -20.08 44.56
C ALA A 6 19.61 -19.82 43.05
N ILE A 7 19.07 -20.80 42.32
CA ILE A 7 18.73 -20.66 40.91
C ILE A 7 17.25 -20.24 40.84
N SER A 8 17.01 -18.94 40.71
CA SER A 8 15.70 -18.42 40.29
C SER A 8 15.52 -18.69 38.81
N ALA A 9 14.58 -19.58 38.47
CA ALA A 9 14.08 -19.74 37.12
C ALA A 9 13.20 -18.52 36.77
N ILE A 10 13.79 -17.54 36.06
CA ILE A 10 13.02 -16.50 35.39
C ILE A 10 12.39 -17.15 34.15
N ALA A 11 11.09 -17.43 34.25
CA ALA A 11 10.29 -17.79 33.09
C ALA A 11 10.25 -16.57 32.14
N ALA A 12 11.00 -16.68 31.05
CA ALA A 12 10.92 -15.73 29.94
C ALA A 12 9.55 -15.89 29.27
N ALA A 13 8.58 -15.06 29.66
CA ALA A 13 7.39 -14.81 28.86
C ALA A 13 7.80 -13.97 27.64
N LEU A 14 8.40 -14.62 26.63
CA LEU A 14 8.55 -14.02 25.31
C LEU A 14 7.16 -13.76 24.73
N LEU A 15 6.87 -12.48 24.55
CA LEU A 15 5.66 -11.92 23.98
C LEU A 15 5.39 -12.55 22.60
N LEU A 16 4.31 -13.33 22.51
CA LEU A 16 3.79 -13.99 21.30
C LEU A 16 3.20 -13.04 20.25
N THR A 17 3.55 -11.74 20.24
CA THR A 17 3.02 -10.79 19.26
C THR A 17 3.62 -10.95 17.86
N GLY A 18 4.60 -11.84 17.67
CA GLY A 18 5.27 -12.08 16.38
C GLY A 18 4.64 -13.13 15.47
N CYS A 19 3.66 -13.92 15.92
CA CYS A 19 3.11 -15.03 15.12
C CYS A 19 1.92 -14.65 14.23
N SER A 20 1.28 -13.49 14.45
CA SER A 20 0.09 -13.08 13.68
C SER A 20 0.42 -12.64 12.24
N GLN A 21 1.65 -12.23 11.97
CA GLN A 21 2.08 -11.71 10.66
C GLN A 21 2.85 -12.75 9.81
N VAL A 22 2.86 -14.03 10.19
CA VAL A 22 3.53 -15.07 9.38
C VAL A 22 2.90 -15.10 7.98
N GLY A 23 3.69 -14.67 6.99
CA GLY A 23 3.30 -14.57 5.58
C GLY A 23 2.37 -13.40 5.24
N ALA A 24 2.00 -12.51 6.17
CA ALA A 24 1.31 -11.26 5.87
C ALA A 24 2.29 -10.10 5.67
N ALA A 25 1.95 -9.23 4.72
CA ALA A 25 2.55 -7.92 4.52
C ALA A 25 1.68 -6.81 5.14
N ALA A 26 0.36 -6.97 5.13
CA ALA A 26 -0.58 -6.16 5.91
C ALA A 26 -1.89 -6.94 6.17
N THR A 27 -2.64 -6.53 7.18
CA THR A 27 -3.98 -7.00 7.49
C THR A 27 -4.93 -5.81 7.63
N ILE A 28 -6.11 -5.92 7.02
CA ILE A 28 -7.12 -4.86 6.92
C ILE A 28 -8.48 -5.52 7.20
N GLY A 29 -8.93 -5.47 8.45
CA GLY A 29 -10.05 -6.25 8.93
C GLY A 29 -9.78 -7.73 8.72
N ASP A 30 -10.66 -8.40 7.99
CA ASP A 30 -10.51 -9.81 7.60
C ASP A 30 -9.65 -10.01 6.35
N THR A 31 -9.26 -8.93 5.67
CA THR A 31 -8.45 -9.00 4.45
C THR A 31 -6.97 -9.13 4.80
N LYS A 32 -6.35 -10.23 4.36
CA LYS A 32 -4.90 -10.46 4.48
C LYS A 32 -4.20 -10.17 3.15
N ILE A 33 -3.34 -9.16 3.13
CA ILE A 33 -2.39 -8.94 2.04
C ILE A 33 -1.15 -9.78 2.35
N THR A 34 -0.87 -10.80 1.54
CA THR A 34 0.26 -11.70 1.77
C THR A 34 1.57 -11.12 1.26
N GLN A 35 2.69 -11.57 1.82
CA GLN A 35 4.03 -11.24 1.30
C GLN A 35 4.21 -11.72 -0.14
N ALA A 36 3.59 -12.85 -0.51
CA ALA A 36 3.63 -13.38 -1.87
C ALA A 36 2.94 -12.46 -2.89
N VAL A 37 1.82 -11.81 -2.52
CA VAL A 37 1.14 -10.84 -3.39
C VAL A 37 2.03 -9.62 -3.66
N VAL A 38 2.67 -9.09 -2.61
CA VAL A 38 3.57 -7.95 -2.75
C VAL A 38 4.80 -8.34 -3.58
N GLN A 39 5.42 -9.48 -3.26
CA GLN A 39 6.61 -9.95 -3.98
C GLN A 39 6.32 -10.26 -5.45
N GLY A 40 5.19 -10.89 -5.77
CA GLY A 40 4.81 -11.14 -7.16
C GLY A 40 4.59 -9.86 -7.97
N SER A 41 4.13 -8.78 -7.32
CA SER A 41 4.03 -7.46 -7.97
C SER A 41 5.42 -6.89 -8.29
N ILE A 42 6.35 -6.97 -7.35
CA ILE A 42 7.74 -6.54 -7.51
C ILE A 42 8.43 -7.33 -8.62
N ASP A 43 8.32 -8.66 -8.59
CA ASP A 43 8.97 -9.55 -9.55
C ASP A 43 8.49 -9.27 -10.98
N SER A 44 7.17 -9.08 -11.17
CA SER A 44 6.62 -8.69 -12.47
C SER A 44 7.14 -7.33 -12.94
N ILE A 45 7.21 -6.33 -12.07
CA ILE A 45 7.75 -5.00 -12.43
C ILE A 45 9.22 -5.11 -12.87
N LEU A 46 10.03 -5.85 -12.11
CA LEU A 46 11.44 -6.06 -12.45
C LEU A 46 11.62 -6.85 -13.74
N ALA A 47 10.75 -7.84 -13.99
CA ALA A 47 10.73 -8.59 -15.24
C ALA A 47 10.39 -7.70 -16.44
N GLU A 48 9.40 -6.80 -16.35
CA GLU A 48 9.07 -5.85 -17.43
C GLU A 48 10.19 -4.83 -17.66
N ARG A 49 10.82 -4.33 -16.59
CA ARG A 49 12.00 -3.45 -16.67
C ARG A 49 13.16 -4.08 -17.43
N GLY A 50 13.32 -5.41 -17.36
CA GLY A 50 14.35 -6.14 -18.09
C GLY A 50 14.11 -6.24 -19.61
N LYS A 51 12.92 -5.86 -20.10
CA LYS A 51 12.53 -5.98 -21.52
C LYS A 51 12.65 -4.68 -22.31
N ILE A 52 12.86 -3.54 -21.64
CA ILE A 52 12.84 -2.21 -22.24
C ILE A 52 14.05 -1.39 -21.80
N ASP A 53 14.40 -0.35 -22.55
CA ASP A 53 15.39 0.63 -22.11
C ASP A 53 14.79 1.53 -21.03
N ILE A 54 15.26 1.36 -19.79
CA ILE A 54 14.86 2.15 -18.62
C ILE A 54 15.90 3.21 -18.23
N SER A 55 16.95 3.42 -19.02
CA SER A 55 18.08 4.31 -18.66
C SER A 55 17.68 5.78 -18.45
N GLN A 56 16.58 6.19 -19.07
CA GLN A 56 16.01 7.55 -18.96
C GLN A 56 14.85 7.65 -17.97
N MET A 57 14.54 6.57 -17.23
CA MET A 57 13.38 6.52 -16.33
C MET A 57 13.81 6.68 -14.87
N GLU A 58 13.13 7.57 -14.14
CA GLU A 58 13.28 7.70 -12.69
C GLU A 58 12.37 6.67 -12.00
N LEU A 59 12.93 5.50 -11.68
CA LEU A 59 12.17 4.36 -11.16
C LEU A 59 12.52 4.06 -9.71
N GLN A 60 11.51 3.84 -8.87
CA GLN A 60 11.71 3.32 -7.51
C GLN A 60 12.35 1.93 -7.54
N THR A 61 13.26 1.67 -6.60
CA THR A 61 13.97 0.39 -6.45
C THR A 61 14.10 0.00 -4.97
N GLY A 62 14.55 -1.23 -4.70
CA GLY A 62 14.88 -1.67 -3.34
C GLY A 62 13.73 -1.47 -2.34
N ALA A 63 14.03 -0.84 -1.21
CA ALA A 63 13.07 -0.58 -0.15
C ALA A 63 11.90 0.31 -0.60
N ASP A 64 12.15 1.31 -1.46
CA ASP A 64 11.10 2.22 -1.93
C ASP A 64 10.11 1.49 -2.83
N LEU A 65 10.58 0.58 -3.69
CA LEU A 65 9.69 -0.27 -4.48
C LEU A 65 8.89 -1.22 -3.59
N ASN A 66 9.51 -1.81 -2.57
CA ASN A 66 8.80 -2.70 -1.63
C ASN A 66 7.69 -1.95 -0.89
N LEU A 67 8.00 -0.75 -0.39
CA LEU A 67 7.06 0.13 0.29
C LEU A 67 5.92 0.54 -0.65
N SER A 68 6.23 0.97 -1.89
CA SER A 68 5.20 1.43 -2.82
C SER A 68 4.27 0.32 -3.27
N GLN A 69 4.76 -0.91 -3.47
CA GLN A 69 3.91 -2.04 -3.81
C GLN A 69 3.00 -2.45 -2.64
N LEU A 70 3.48 -2.41 -1.39
CA LEU A 70 2.59 -2.64 -0.25
C LEU A 70 1.55 -1.50 -0.14
N ARG A 71 1.99 -0.24 -0.23
CA ARG A 71 1.12 0.94 -0.18
C ARG A 71 0.00 0.84 -1.21
N PHE A 72 0.32 0.48 -2.45
CA PHE A 72 -0.66 0.25 -3.51
C PHE A 72 -1.73 -0.79 -3.11
N GLN A 73 -1.31 -1.95 -2.57
CA GLN A 73 -2.23 -3.00 -2.15
C GLN A 73 -3.12 -2.54 -0.98
N VAL A 74 -2.56 -1.83 0.00
CA VAL A 74 -3.32 -1.31 1.15
C VAL A 74 -4.35 -0.27 0.70
N LEU A 75 -3.93 0.71 -0.10
CA LEU A 75 -4.83 1.78 -0.55
C LEU A 75 -5.94 1.27 -1.46
N THR A 76 -5.66 0.33 -2.35
CA THR A 76 -6.69 -0.26 -3.23
C THR A 76 -7.76 -1.02 -2.43
N VAL A 77 -7.38 -1.75 -1.37
CA VAL A 77 -8.34 -2.37 -0.44
C VAL A 77 -9.16 -1.29 0.29
N LEU A 78 -8.52 -0.27 0.86
CA LEU A 78 -9.23 0.79 1.58
C LEU A 78 -10.20 1.57 0.70
N ILE A 79 -9.80 1.91 -0.53
CA ILE A 79 -10.67 2.61 -1.49
C ILE A 79 -11.90 1.75 -1.81
N ARG A 80 -11.74 0.43 -2.00
CA ARG A 80 -12.88 -0.48 -2.21
C ARG A 80 -13.80 -0.52 -0.99
N GLU A 81 -13.25 -0.59 0.22
CA GLU A 81 -14.05 -0.59 1.45
C GLU A 81 -14.77 0.74 1.70
N VAL A 82 -14.17 1.88 1.34
CA VAL A 82 -14.88 3.17 1.32
C VAL A 82 -15.96 3.18 0.23
N GLY A 83 -15.66 2.66 -0.96
CA GLY A 83 -16.64 2.52 -2.04
C GLY A 83 -17.90 1.79 -1.59
N LYS A 84 -17.76 0.70 -0.82
CA LYS A 84 -18.88 -0.04 -0.23
C LYS A 84 -19.76 0.83 0.67
N ASP A 85 -19.18 1.69 1.52
CA ASP A 85 -19.96 2.61 2.36
C ASP A 85 -20.78 3.60 1.53
N PHE A 86 -20.21 4.07 0.41
CA PHE A 86 -20.87 4.96 -0.53
C PHE A 86 -21.80 4.24 -1.52
N LYS A 87 -21.82 2.89 -1.50
CA LYS A 87 -22.49 2.05 -2.52
C LYS A 87 -21.98 2.34 -3.94
N ILE A 88 -20.69 2.63 -4.04
CA ILE A 88 -19.96 2.93 -5.27
C ILE A 88 -19.04 1.75 -5.59
N GLU A 89 -19.17 1.23 -6.79
CA GLU A 89 -18.29 0.20 -7.35
C GLU A 89 -17.90 0.58 -8.79
N ALA A 90 -16.79 0.02 -9.27
CA ALA A 90 -16.43 0.08 -10.69
C ALA A 90 -17.03 -1.12 -11.41
N SER A 91 -17.75 -0.88 -12.49
CA SER A 91 -18.22 -1.94 -13.37
C SER A 91 -17.11 -2.41 -14.31
N LYS A 92 -17.24 -3.63 -14.82
CA LYS A 92 -16.32 -4.16 -15.84
C LYS A 92 -16.26 -3.26 -17.09
N ALA A 93 -17.39 -2.70 -17.50
CA ALA A 93 -17.47 -1.80 -18.65
C ALA A 93 -16.69 -0.49 -18.44
N GLU A 94 -16.67 0.05 -17.22
CA GLU A 94 -15.89 1.25 -16.90
C GLU A 94 -14.39 0.95 -16.88
N ILE A 95 -14.00 -0.21 -16.35
CA ILE A 95 -12.60 -0.68 -16.37
C ILE A 95 -12.12 -0.85 -17.81
N ASP A 96 -12.92 -1.51 -18.67
CA ASP A 96 -12.58 -1.73 -20.07
C ASP A 96 -12.50 -0.42 -20.86
N THR A 97 -13.45 0.49 -20.65
CA THR A 97 -13.42 1.82 -21.24
C THR A 97 -12.17 2.59 -20.83
N ARG A 98 -11.83 2.56 -19.53
CA ARG A 98 -10.65 3.29 -19.04
C ARG A 98 -9.34 2.67 -19.53
N ARG A 99 -9.27 1.34 -19.61
CA ARG A 99 -8.14 0.62 -20.21
C ARG A 99 -7.94 1.02 -21.66
N ALA A 100 -9.01 0.99 -22.47
CA ALA A 100 -8.93 1.39 -23.88
C ALA A 100 -8.42 2.83 -24.04
N ALA A 101 -8.91 3.75 -23.20
CA ALA A 101 -8.44 5.14 -23.20
C ALA A 101 -6.94 5.27 -22.84
N ILE A 102 -6.46 4.47 -21.88
CA ILE A 102 -5.03 4.45 -21.53
C ILE A 102 -4.20 3.89 -22.67
N VAL A 103 -4.64 2.78 -23.28
CA VAL A 103 -3.97 2.17 -24.44
C VAL A 103 -3.85 3.17 -25.58
N GLU A 104 -4.91 3.92 -25.89
CA GLU A 104 -4.86 4.99 -26.88
C GLU A 104 -3.88 6.09 -26.48
N GLN A 105 -3.94 6.58 -25.24
CA GLN A 105 -3.09 7.66 -24.73
C GLN A 105 -1.60 7.32 -24.78
N VAL A 106 -1.23 6.06 -24.55
CA VAL A 106 0.18 5.62 -24.56
C VAL A 106 0.69 5.28 -25.96
N GLY A 107 -0.18 5.31 -26.98
CA GLY A 107 0.21 5.02 -28.37
C GLY A 107 -0.02 3.59 -28.84
N GLY A 108 -0.83 2.80 -28.11
CA GLY A 108 -1.25 1.45 -28.46
C GLY A 108 -0.79 0.37 -27.47
N GLU A 109 -1.27 -0.86 -27.67
CA GLU A 109 -1.03 -2.00 -26.76
C GLU A 109 0.46 -2.33 -26.58
N ALA A 110 1.28 -2.09 -27.61
CA ALA A 110 2.72 -2.34 -27.56
C ALA A 110 3.45 -1.40 -26.57
N GLU A 111 2.94 -0.18 -26.35
CA GLU A 111 3.53 0.81 -25.45
C GLU A 111 3.01 0.68 -24.01
N LEU A 112 1.93 -0.08 -23.79
CA LEU A 112 1.32 -0.25 -22.47
C LEU A 112 2.33 -0.81 -21.44
N PRO A 113 3.13 -1.86 -21.71
CA PRO A 113 4.11 -2.35 -20.73
C PRO A 113 5.10 -1.27 -20.26
N LYS A 114 5.58 -0.42 -21.18
CA LYS A 114 6.48 0.69 -20.86
C LYS A 114 5.80 1.74 -19.99
N ALA A 115 4.55 2.07 -20.29
CA ALA A 115 3.76 2.99 -19.47
C ALA A 115 3.54 2.45 -18.04
N LEU A 116 3.25 1.14 -17.91
CA LEU A 116 3.09 0.48 -16.61
C LEU A 116 4.40 0.46 -15.81
N VAL A 117 5.54 0.21 -16.46
CA VAL A 117 6.87 0.31 -15.81
C VAL A 117 7.10 1.72 -15.26
N GLY A 118 6.82 2.74 -16.08
CA GLY A 118 6.95 4.14 -15.66
C GLY A 118 6.03 4.51 -14.48
N ALA A 119 4.84 3.91 -14.42
CA ALA A 119 3.89 4.11 -13.33
C ALA A 119 4.16 3.22 -12.10
N GLY A 120 5.11 2.27 -12.17
CA GLY A 120 5.35 1.30 -11.10
C GLY A 120 4.19 0.34 -10.87
N ILE A 121 3.40 0.05 -11.91
CA ILE A 121 2.23 -0.83 -11.85
C ILE A 121 2.63 -2.19 -12.43
N ALA A 122 2.49 -3.25 -11.64
CA ALA A 122 2.65 -4.61 -12.16
C ALA A 122 1.53 -4.93 -13.18
N PRO A 123 1.81 -5.58 -14.31
CA PRO A 123 0.79 -5.86 -15.34
C PRO A 123 -0.48 -6.55 -14.80
N GLN A 124 -0.32 -7.50 -13.88
CA GLN A 124 -1.45 -8.20 -13.25
C GLN A 124 -2.31 -7.31 -12.34
N ASN A 125 -1.77 -6.16 -11.91
CA ASN A 125 -2.46 -5.22 -11.03
C ASN A 125 -3.14 -4.08 -11.79
N LEU A 126 -3.11 -4.07 -13.14
CA LEU A 126 -3.71 -2.98 -13.90
C LEU A 126 -5.21 -2.87 -13.64
N ASP A 127 -5.99 -3.95 -13.64
CA ASP A 127 -7.43 -3.87 -13.34
C ASP A 127 -7.70 -3.36 -11.93
N LEU A 128 -6.90 -3.80 -10.95
CA LEU A 128 -6.99 -3.34 -9.56
C LEU A 128 -6.69 -1.83 -9.45
N TYR A 129 -5.71 -1.34 -10.21
CA TYR A 129 -5.40 0.08 -10.30
C TYR A 129 -6.56 0.86 -10.93
N LEU A 130 -7.12 0.37 -12.05
CA LEU A 130 -8.24 1.03 -12.74
C LEU A 130 -9.49 1.09 -11.86
N GLU A 131 -9.82 0.00 -11.18
CA GLU A 131 -10.90 -0.05 -10.20
C GLU A 131 -10.72 1.04 -9.13
N ALA A 132 -9.53 1.12 -8.52
CA ALA A 132 -9.26 2.12 -7.49
C ALA A 132 -9.37 3.56 -8.00
N VAL A 133 -8.88 3.84 -9.22
CA VAL A 133 -8.98 5.17 -9.86
C VAL A 133 -10.45 5.54 -10.12
N ILE A 134 -11.24 4.61 -10.67
CA ILE A 134 -12.65 4.82 -10.99
C ILE A 134 -13.46 5.06 -9.71
N VAL A 135 -13.29 4.19 -8.71
CA VAL A 135 -13.97 4.32 -7.42
C VAL A 135 -13.58 5.62 -6.72
N SER A 136 -12.29 5.98 -6.70
CA SER A 136 -11.83 7.25 -6.10
C SER A 136 -12.43 8.48 -6.79
N GLY A 137 -12.53 8.47 -8.12
CA GLY A 137 -13.18 9.54 -8.87
C GLY A 137 -14.65 9.69 -8.50
N LYS A 138 -15.40 8.58 -8.51
CA LYS A 138 -16.82 8.58 -8.12
C LYS A 138 -17.05 9.00 -6.67
N ILE A 139 -16.20 8.57 -5.74
CA ILE A 139 -16.24 9.01 -4.34
C ILE A 139 -16.00 10.53 -4.26
N SER A 140 -15.04 11.04 -5.02
CA SER A 140 -14.75 12.47 -5.07
C SER A 140 -15.96 13.26 -5.58
N ASP A 141 -16.59 12.82 -6.66
CA ASP A 141 -17.81 13.43 -7.20
C ASP A 141 -18.96 13.40 -6.19
N ALA A 142 -19.13 12.28 -5.49
CA ALA A 142 -20.16 12.14 -4.46
C ALA A 142 -19.93 13.09 -3.28
N ILE A 143 -18.69 13.28 -2.84
CA ILE A 143 -18.32 14.24 -1.78
C ILE A 143 -18.59 15.68 -2.23
N VAL A 144 -18.20 16.04 -3.44
CA VAL A 144 -18.48 17.39 -3.98
C VAL A 144 -19.98 17.64 -4.07
N ALA A 145 -20.77 16.63 -4.45
CA ALA A 145 -22.23 16.72 -4.51
C ALA A 145 -22.89 17.01 -3.14
N THR A 146 -22.21 16.76 -2.01
CA THR A 146 -22.70 17.15 -0.68
C THR A 146 -22.36 18.59 -0.29
N GLY A 147 -21.72 19.36 -1.18
CA GLY A 147 -21.34 20.76 -0.96
C GLY A 147 -19.93 20.96 -0.40
N VAL A 148 -19.10 19.92 -0.36
CA VAL A 148 -17.66 20.06 -0.04
C VAL A 148 -16.98 20.75 -1.22
N THR A 149 -16.20 21.81 -0.95
CA THR A 149 -15.50 22.56 -1.99
C THR A 149 -14.30 21.79 -2.53
N GLN A 150 -13.84 22.13 -3.73
CA GLN A 150 -12.69 21.49 -4.35
C GLN A 150 -11.41 21.65 -3.51
N GLU A 151 -11.28 22.77 -2.80
CA GLU A 151 -10.15 23.05 -1.89
C GLU A 151 -10.18 22.15 -0.65
N ALA A 152 -11.37 21.79 -0.16
CA ALA A 152 -11.55 20.93 1.01
C ALA A 152 -11.56 19.44 0.68
N LEU A 153 -11.76 19.07 -0.60
CA LEU A 153 -11.95 17.69 -1.05
C LEU A 153 -10.82 16.75 -0.61
N GLY A 154 -9.57 17.17 -0.76
CA GLY A 154 -8.41 16.34 -0.40
C GLY A 154 -8.39 15.98 1.09
N ALA A 155 -8.64 16.96 1.95
CA ALA A 155 -8.69 16.73 3.40
C ALA A 155 -9.87 15.83 3.79
N GLU A 156 -11.01 15.99 3.12
CA GLU A 156 -12.19 15.17 3.38
C GLU A 156 -12.01 13.71 2.94
N ILE A 157 -11.38 13.47 1.78
CA ILE A 157 -11.01 12.12 1.33
C ILE A 157 -10.08 11.47 2.35
N THR A 158 -9.00 12.16 2.76
CA THR A 158 -8.07 11.63 3.78
C THR A 158 -8.81 11.29 5.07
N ARG A 159 -9.71 12.16 5.54
CA ARG A 159 -10.51 11.93 6.74
C ARG A 159 -11.38 10.67 6.63
N ILE A 160 -12.05 10.47 5.49
CA ILE A 160 -12.92 9.31 5.23
C ILE A 160 -12.09 8.02 5.18
N VAL A 161 -10.99 8.02 4.44
CA VAL A 161 -10.11 6.84 4.30
C VAL A 161 -9.46 6.49 5.64
N ALA A 162 -8.98 7.49 6.40
CA ALA A 162 -8.42 7.29 7.73
C ALA A 162 -9.46 6.71 8.71
N ALA A 163 -10.69 7.21 8.69
CA ALA A 163 -11.78 6.68 9.51
C ALA A 163 -12.09 5.22 9.16
N LYS A 164 -12.14 4.87 7.87
CA LYS A 164 -12.32 3.49 7.41
C LYS A 164 -11.16 2.59 7.84
N ALA A 165 -9.93 3.05 7.67
CA ALA A 165 -8.74 2.30 8.08
C ALA A 165 -8.71 2.03 9.60
N ALA A 166 -9.12 3.01 10.41
CA ALA A 166 -9.26 2.83 11.86
C ALA A 166 -10.34 1.80 12.21
N GLN A 167 -11.49 1.83 11.53
CA GLN A 167 -12.55 0.83 11.70
C GLN A 167 -12.05 -0.58 11.36
N LEU A 168 -11.29 -0.72 10.27
CA LEU A 168 -10.74 -1.98 9.80
C LEU A 168 -9.47 -2.41 10.53
N LYS A 169 -8.93 -1.59 11.45
CA LYS A 169 -7.71 -1.90 12.21
C LYS A 169 -6.55 -2.31 11.29
N VAL A 170 -6.19 -1.43 10.36
CA VAL A 170 -5.03 -1.65 9.48
C VAL A 170 -3.78 -1.92 10.30
N ASP A 171 -3.12 -3.04 10.02
CA ASP A 171 -1.84 -3.43 10.59
C ASP A 171 -0.87 -3.75 9.46
N VAL A 172 0.33 -3.18 9.52
CA VAL A 172 1.35 -3.25 8.48
C VAL A 172 2.56 -3.98 9.04
N ASN A 173 3.08 -4.94 8.28
CA ASN A 173 4.30 -5.63 8.64
C ASN A 173 5.50 -4.65 8.64
N PRO A 174 6.21 -4.49 9.79
CA PRO A 174 7.32 -3.55 9.93
C PRO A 174 8.46 -3.73 8.93
N ARG A 175 8.58 -4.90 8.29
CA ARG A 175 9.55 -5.15 7.22
C ARG A 175 9.36 -4.23 6.01
N TYR A 176 8.13 -3.80 5.75
CA TYR A 176 7.80 -2.97 4.59
C TYR A 176 7.66 -1.49 4.94
N GLY A 177 7.21 -1.18 6.16
CA GLY A 177 6.87 0.18 6.55
C GLY A 177 6.12 0.23 7.87
N LYS A 178 5.58 1.41 8.18
CA LYS A 178 4.71 1.68 9.31
C LYS A 178 3.41 2.28 8.80
N TRP A 179 2.30 1.93 9.43
CA TRP A 179 1.03 2.59 9.18
C TRP A 179 1.02 4.01 9.79
N ASP A 180 0.70 5.01 8.98
CA ASP A 180 0.38 6.38 9.40
C ASP A 180 -1.15 6.53 9.47
N PRO A 181 -1.75 6.51 10.67
CA PRO A 181 -3.20 6.59 10.83
C PRO A 181 -3.77 7.98 10.57
N ILE A 182 -2.94 9.03 10.53
CA ILE A 182 -3.39 10.41 10.30
C ILE A 182 -3.61 10.63 8.81
N ASN A 183 -2.65 10.22 8.00
CA ASN A 183 -2.69 10.39 6.54
C ASN A 183 -3.27 9.17 5.81
N ALA A 184 -3.61 8.11 6.53
CA ALA A 184 -4.04 6.82 5.99
C ALA A 184 -3.06 6.25 4.95
N ASP A 185 -1.78 6.25 5.30
CA ASP A 185 -0.69 5.87 4.40
C ASP A 185 0.25 4.83 5.02
N VAL A 186 0.96 4.10 4.17
CA VAL A 186 2.10 3.26 4.59
C VAL A 186 3.37 4.06 4.37
N VAL A 187 4.07 4.41 5.45
CA VAL A 187 5.31 5.20 5.41
C VAL A 187 6.53 4.33 5.70
N ALA A 188 7.72 4.78 5.31
CA ALA A 188 8.96 4.07 5.64
C ALA A 188 9.17 4.02 7.17
N VAL A 189 9.79 2.95 7.67
CA VAL A 189 10.35 2.94 9.02
C VAL A 189 11.69 3.67 8.95
N ASP A 190 11.83 4.80 9.62
CA ASP A 190 13.12 5.48 9.74
C ASP A 190 14.13 4.53 10.40
N SER A 191 15.10 4.05 9.63
CA SER A 191 16.15 3.13 10.11
C SER A 191 17.24 3.87 10.90
N ALA A 192 17.21 5.20 10.98
CA ALA A 192 18.22 6.02 11.65
C ALA A 192 17.81 6.54 13.05
N GLY A 193 16.53 6.40 13.45
CA GLY A 193 15.98 7.05 14.65
C GLY A 193 16.51 6.58 16.00
N ASP A 194 17.09 5.38 16.10
CA ASP A 194 17.62 4.83 17.36
C ASP A 194 19.16 4.79 17.42
N ALA A 195 19.86 4.99 16.29
CA ALA A 195 21.32 4.93 16.23
C ALA A 195 22.01 6.22 16.70
N VAL A 196 21.25 7.31 16.84
CA VAL A 196 21.76 8.63 17.27
C VAL A 196 21.14 9.10 18.59
N LYS A 197 20.97 8.19 19.56
CA LYS A 197 21.20 8.60 20.95
C LYS A 197 22.70 8.68 21.15
N SER A 198 23.33 9.71 20.59
CA SER A 198 24.66 10.12 21.01
C SER A 198 24.57 10.48 22.49
N THR A 199 24.92 9.53 23.33
CA THR A 199 25.40 9.81 24.68
C THR A 199 26.66 10.65 24.51
N THR A 200 26.50 11.96 24.49
CA THR A 200 27.61 12.86 24.80
C THR A 200 27.43 13.29 26.25
N PRO A 201 28.43 13.06 27.10
CA PRO A 201 28.39 13.32 28.55
C PRO A 201 28.29 14.80 28.92
#